data_AF-A0A7Y2IA02-F1
#
_entry.id   AF-A0A7Y2IA02-F1
#
_cell.length_a   1.000
_cell.length_b   1.000
_cell.length_c   1.000
_cell.angle_alpha   90.00
_cell.angle_beta   90.00
_cell.angle_gamma   90.00
#
_symmetry.space_group_name_H-M   'P 1'
#
loop_
_entity.id
_entity.type
_entity.pdbx_description
1 polymer ?
#
loop_
_entity_poly.entity_id
_entity_poly.type
_entity_poly.pdbx_seq_one_letter_code
_entity_poly.pdbx_strand_id
1 'polypeptide(L)'
;MIVVKVGCYTEAALAENDETICERIDKPVTGRNSCYNELAQAKTDADICGKIEGDQMQAMCLSRLGAKIGDCDVCDQIQSDLWSAQCREACTQN
;
A
#
# COMPACT_ATOMS: atom_id res chain seq x y z
N MET A 1 -6.96 20.12 10.96
CA MET A 1 -6.04 19.06 11.44
C MET A 1 -6.61 17.71 11.04
N ILE A 2 -6.13 17.12 9.94
CA ILE A 2 -6.62 15.82 9.42
C ILE A 2 -5.59 14.71 9.71
N VAL A 3 -4.31 15.07 9.87
CA VAL A 3 -3.17 14.16 10.07
C VAL A 3 -3.30 13.31 11.35
N VAL A 4 -3.86 13.86 12.42
CA VAL A 4 -3.96 13.17 13.72
C VAL A 4 -4.88 11.94 13.66
N LYS A 5 -5.95 11.98 12.85
CA LYS A 5 -6.89 10.85 12.76
C LYS A 5 -6.31 9.66 12.00
N VAL A 6 -5.62 9.91 10.89
CA VAL A 6 -5.05 8.83 10.06
C VAL A 6 -4.02 8.04 10.85
N GLY A 7 -3.12 8.71 11.57
CA GLY A 7 -2.10 8.04 12.40
C GLY A 7 -2.69 7.09 13.44
N CYS A 8 -3.72 7.51 14.18
CA CYS A 8 -4.38 6.65 15.17
C CYS A 8 -5.00 5.40 14.54
N TYR A 9 -5.63 5.53 13.36
CA TYR A 9 -6.18 4.38 12.65
C TYR A 9 -5.08 3.46 12.12
N THR A 10 -3.99 4.00 11.58
CA THR A 10 -2.86 3.19 11.11
C THR A 10 -2.19 2.42 12.24
N GLU A 11 -1.93 3.07 13.39
CA GLU A 11 -1.36 2.41 14.57
C GLU A 11 -2.28 1.30 15.08
N ALA A 12 -3.59 1.55 15.14
CA ALA A 12 -4.57 0.53 15.53
C ALA A 12 -4.61 -0.63 14.52
N ALA A 13 -4.59 -0.35 13.22
CA ALA A 13 -4.54 -1.37 12.16
C ALA A 13 -3.29 -2.25 12.28
N LEU A 14 -2.13 -1.66 12.60
CA LEU A 14 -0.88 -2.38 12.83
C LEU A 14 -0.93 -3.22 14.12
N ALA A 15 -1.45 -2.67 15.21
CA ALA A 15 -1.53 -3.36 16.50
C ALA A 15 -2.50 -4.56 16.46
N GLU A 16 -3.66 -4.38 15.85
CA GLU A 16 -4.70 -5.41 15.72
C GLU A 16 -4.49 -6.32 14.50
N ASN A 17 -3.54 -5.99 13.62
CA ASN A 17 -3.32 -6.63 12.31
C ASN A 17 -4.56 -6.67 11.40
N ASP A 18 -5.46 -5.69 11.59
CA ASP A 18 -6.77 -5.62 10.95
C ASP A 18 -6.83 -4.45 9.95
N GLU A 19 -6.78 -4.77 8.65
CA GLU A 19 -6.84 -3.76 7.60
C GLU A 19 -8.22 -3.09 7.46
N THR A 20 -9.29 -3.68 8.00
CA THR A 20 -10.63 -3.06 7.97
C THR A 20 -10.67 -1.76 8.79
N ILE A 21 -9.71 -1.57 9.70
CA ILE A 21 -9.54 -0.32 10.43
C ILE A 21 -9.19 0.84 9.47
N CYS A 22 -8.43 0.57 8.40
CA CYS A 22 -8.12 1.58 7.38
C CYS A 22 -9.37 2.00 6.59
N GLU A 23 -10.38 1.12 6.45
CA GLU A 23 -11.66 1.46 5.79
C GLU A 23 -12.43 2.55 6.53
N ARG A 24 -12.19 2.71 7.83
CA ARG A 24 -12.80 3.77 8.67
C ARG A 24 -12.27 5.17 8.36
N ILE A 25 -11.24 5.29 7.53
CA ILE A 25 -10.70 6.56 7.06
C ILE A 25 -11.52 7.01 5.83
N ASP A 26 -12.61 7.73 6.08
CA ASP A 26 -13.52 8.17 5.02
C ASP A 26 -12.86 9.16 4.05
N LYS A 27 -12.20 10.22 4.58
CA LYS A 27 -11.53 11.25 3.78
C LYS A 27 -10.32 11.85 4.51
N PRO A 28 -9.28 12.25 3.75
CA PRO A 28 -9.10 12.02 2.32
C PRO A 28 -8.72 10.56 2.01
N VAL A 29 -9.02 10.11 0.78
CA VAL A 29 -8.64 8.77 0.28
C VAL A 29 -7.13 8.53 0.43
N THR A 30 -6.32 9.59 0.30
CA THR A 30 -4.86 9.52 0.52
C THR A 30 -4.49 9.06 1.93
N GLY A 31 -5.29 9.39 2.95
CA GLY A 31 -5.07 8.91 4.32
C GLY A 31 -5.34 7.41 4.44
N ARG A 32 -6.41 6.93 3.82
CA ARG A 32 -6.74 5.50 3.75
C ARG A 32 -5.65 4.71 3.02
N ASN A 33 -5.23 5.20 1.86
CA ASN A 33 -4.16 4.58 1.08
C ASN A 33 -2.84 4.54 1.85
N SER A 34 -2.51 5.59 2.62
CA SER A 34 -1.32 5.59 3.49
C SER A 34 -1.41 4.50 4.57
N CYS A 35 -2.58 4.33 5.19
CA CYS A 35 -2.82 3.28 6.17
C CYS A 35 -2.59 1.87 5.58
N TYR A 36 -3.18 1.59 4.42
CA TYR A 36 -2.95 0.32 3.72
C TYR A 36 -1.49 0.11 3.33
N ASN A 37 -0.82 1.15 2.82
CA ASN A 37 0.58 1.06 2.46
C ASN A 37 1.47 0.73 3.66
N GLU A 38 1.27 1.39 4.81
CA GLU A 38 2.05 1.08 6.02
C GLU A 38 1.79 -0.34 6.52
N LEU A 39 0.52 -0.76 6.51
CA LEU A 39 0.13 -2.11 6.93
C LEU A 39 0.68 -3.20 6.00
N ALA A 40 0.61 -2.99 4.68
CA ALA A 40 1.18 -3.88 3.67
C ALA A 40 2.69 -4.04 3.88
N GLN A 41 3.40 -2.94 4.16
CA GLN A 41 4.84 -2.96 4.41
C GLN A 41 5.19 -3.65 5.73
N ALA A 42 4.37 -3.50 6.77
CA ALA A 42 4.59 -4.14 8.06
C ALA A 42 4.31 -5.65 8.01
N LYS A 43 3.20 -6.04 7.36
CA LYS A 43 2.78 -7.45 7.20
C LYS A 43 3.52 -8.17 6.07
N THR A 44 4.19 -7.41 5.20
CA THR A 44 4.82 -7.93 4.00
C THR A 44 3.78 -8.65 3.11
N ASP A 45 2.65 -7.98 2.92
CA ASP A 45 1.46 -8.56 2.28
C ASP A 45 1.02 -7.70 1.10
N ALA A 46 1.16 -8.26 -0.10
CA ALA A 46 0.87 -7.58 -1.37
C ALA A 46 -0.64 -7.40 -1.60
N ASP A 47 -1.47 -8.28 -1.03
CA ASP A 47 -2.92 -8.21 -1.21
C ASP A 47 -3.49 -6.95 -0.54
N ILE A 48 -2.82 -6.47 0.52
CA ILE A 48 -3.17 -5.19 1.18
C ILE A 48 -2.85 -4.01 0.25
N CYS A 49 -1.74 -4.05 -0.50
CA CYS A 49 -1.49 -3.04 -1.53
C CYS A 49 -2.59 -3.05 -2.60
N GLY A 50 -3.17 -4.21 -2.91
CA GLY A 50 -4.31 -4.35 -3.81
C GLY A 50 -5.58 -3.59 -3.38
N LYS A 51 -5.71 -3.24 -2.09
CA LYS A 51 -6.84 -2.45 -1.56
C LYS A 51 -6.67 -0.93 -1.74
N ILE A 52 -5.50 -0.48 -2.20
CA ILE A 52 -5.20 0.93 -2.40
C ILE A 52 -5.96 1.46 -3.62
N GLU A 53 -6.66 2.58 -3.44
CA GLU A 53 -7.36 3.24 -4.54
C GLU A 53 -6.39 4.10 -5.35
N GLY A 54 -6.25 3.79 -6.64
CA GLY A 54 -5.42 4.52 -7.59
C GLY A 54 -4.13 3.78 -7.93
N ASP A 55 -4.01 3.40 -9.20
CA ASP A 55 -2.95 2.56 -9.73
C ASP A 55 -1.53 3.06 -9.41
N GLN A 56 -1.32 4.38 -9.35
CA GLN A 56 -0.04 4.97 -8.99
C GLN A 56 0.39 4.62 -7.56
N MET A 57 -0.50 4.83 -6.57
CA MET A 57 -0.17 4.52 -5.17
C MET A 57 -0.06 3.02 -4.97
N GLN A 58 -0.90 2.23 -5.64
CA GLN A 58 -0.81 0.78 -5.63
C GLN A 58 0.54 0.29 -6.18
N ALA A 59 0.98 0.82 -7.33
CA ALA A 59 2.29 0.54 -7.92
C ALA A 59 3.44 0.91 -6.97
N MET A 60 3.35 2.05 -6.31
CA MET A 60 4.36 2.46 -5.31
C MET A 60 4.40 1.53 -4.10
N CYS A 61 3.25 1.05 -3.62
CA CYS A 61 3.17 0.09 -2.52
C CYS A 61 3.80 -1.25 -2.92
N LEU A 62 3.37 -1.82 -4.06
CA LEU A 62 3.85 -3.10 -4.57
C LEU A 62 5.33 -3.08 -4.91
N SER A 63 5.85 -2.02 -5.54
CA SER A 63 7.29 -1.91 -5.87
C SER A 63 8.17 -1.85 -4.62
N ARG A 64 7.75 -1.12 -3.58
CA ARG A 64 8.47 -1.08 -2.30
C ARG A 64 8.41 -2.41 -1.57
N LEU A 65 7.26 -3.07 -1.61
CA LEU A 65 7.08 -4.38 -1.02
C LEU A 65 7.96 -5.41 -1.75
N GLY A 66 7.88 -5.43 -3.07
CA GLY A 66 8.65 -6.30 -3.95
C GLY A 66 10.16 -6.12 -3.77
N ALA A 67 10.63 -4.87 -3.68
CA ALA A 67 12.02 -4.58 -3.36
C ALA A 67 12.42 -5.07 -1.96
N LYS A 68 11.50 -5.01 -0.98
CA LYS A 68 11.74 -5.48 0.39
C LYS A 68 11.84 -7.01 0.47
N ILE A 69 11.04 -7.75 -0.29
CA ILE A 69 11.06 -9.22 -0.31
C ILE A 69 11.95 -9.83 -1.41
N GLY A 70 12.43 -9.01 -2.34
CA GLY A 70 13.17 -9.46 -3.51
C GLY A 70 12.31 -10.12 -4.58
N ASP A 71 11.00 -9.85 -4.60
CA ASP A 71 10.03 -10.42 -5.52
C ASP A 71 9.23 -9.30 -6.19
N CYS A 72 9.66 -8.93 -7.40
CA CYS A 72 8.99 -7.89 -8.20
C CYS A 72 7.77 -8.43 -8.96
N ASP A 73 7.48 -9.73 -8.89
CA ASP A 73 6.32 -10.34 -9.57
C ASP A 73 5.01 -9.89 -8.91
N VAL A 74 5.07 -9.35 -7.68
CA VAL A 74 3.95 -8.66 -7.02
C VAL A 74 3.37 -7.52 -7.87
N CYS A 75 4.16 -6.93 -8.77
CA CYS A 75 3.70 -5.89 -9.70
C CYS A 75 2.69 -6.40 -10.74
N ASP A 76 2.58 -7.71 -10.94
CA ASP A 76 1.61 -8.33 -11.87
C ASP A 76 0.17 -8.27 -11.33
N GLN A 77 -0.02 -7.92 -10.06
CA GLN A 77 -1.34 -7.66 -9.49
C GLN A 77 -2.00 -6.39 -10.05
N ILE A 78 -1.22 -5.52 -10.71
CA ILE A 78 -1.70 -4.26 -11.25
C ILE A 78 -2.31 -4.51 -12.63
N GLN A 79 -3.59 -4.21 -12.79
CA GLN A 79 -4.31 -4.41 -14.07
C GLN A 79 -3.78 -3.54 -15.22
N SER A 80 -3.18 -2.40 -14.91
CA SER A 80 -2.64 -1.48 -15.91
C SER A 80 -1.22 -1.86 -16.31
N ASP A 81 -1.02 -2.14 -17.60
CA ASP A 81 0.30 -2.43 -18.18
C ASP A 81 1.32 -1.32 -17.93
N LEU A 82 0.88 -0.06 -17.94
CA LEU A 82 1.75 1.09 -17.68
C LEU A 82 2.26 1.09 -16.23
N TRP A 83 1.36 0.89 -15.29
CA TRP A 83 1.69 0.93 -13.86
C TRP A 83 2.41 -0.33 -13.40
N SER A 84 2.14 -1.50 -13.98
CA SER A 84 2.89 -2.74 -13.73
C SER A 84 4.34 -2.63 -14.25
N ALA A 85 4.54 -2.02 -15.43
CA ALA A 85 5.88 -1.73 -15.94
C ALA A 85 6.64 -0.76 -15.03
N GLN A 86 6.02 0.36 -14.62
CA GLN A 86 6.65 1.31 -13.70
C GLN A 86 6.95 0.70 -12.33
N CYS A 87 6.07 -0.16 -11.81
CA CYS A 87 6.29 -0.88 -10.56
C CYS A 87 7.56 -1.76 -10.65
N ARG A 88 7.72 -2.53 -11.74
CA ARG A 88 8.92 -3.35 -11.96
C ARG A 88 10.18 -2.50 -12.11
N GLU A 89 10.11 -1.41 -12.87
CA GLU A 89 11.25 -0.47 -13.00
C GLU A 89 11.66 0.11 -11.64
N ALA A 90 10.69 0.52 -10.81
CA ALA A 90 10.94 1.07 -9.48
C ALA A 90 11.49 0.02 -8.50
N CYS A 91 11.04 -1.24 -8.62
CA CYS A 91 11.50 -2.36 -7.79
C CYS A 91 13.01 -2.61 -7.94
N THR A 92 13.57 -2.39 -9.14
CA THR A 92 15.00 -2.64 -9.44
C THR A 92 15.95 -1.49 -9.09
N GLN A 93 15.42 -0.31 -8.75
CA GLN A 93 16.20 0.93 -8.57
C GLN A 93 16.41 1.35 -7.10
N ASN A 94 16.18 0.46 -6.13
CA ASN A 94 16.25 0.77 -4.70
C ASN A 94 17.41 0.06 -3.99
#